data_AF-A0A2G9NL55-F1
#
_entry.id   AF-A0A2G9NL55-F1
#
_cell.length_a   1.000
_cell.length_b   1.000
_cell.length_c   1.000
_cell.angle_alpha   90.00
_cell.angle_beta   90.00
_cell.angle_gamma   90.00
#
_symmetry.space_group_name_H-M   'P 1'
#
loop_
_entity.id
_entity.type
_entity.pdbx_description
1 polymer ?
#
loop_
_entity_poly.entity_id
_entity_poly.type
_entity_poly.pdbx_seq_one_letter_code
_entity_poly.pdbx_strand_id
1 'polypeptide(L)'
;YAIGDNLQTAITVARNSGIVQKNVKVILIEAREPTKDYPASITWKQMEGRNGESIEITAIDIEQHHEKTNYCFAMTGNAYQIIGQYFYSLLTKLLLNGAIFARMSPGQKSNLIEEFQKMDYYIGMCGEALKVAHAGISLSEQEASVASPFTSQITNIQCVPELIKEGRAALVSSFAVFKYVTLYAMIQFVCLLLLFWLFIIF
;
A
#
# COMPACT_ATOMS: atom_id res chain seq x y z
N TYR A 1 5.16 -5.30 0.51
CA TYR A 1 5.04 -6.68 1.02
C TYR A 1 5.27 -6.67 2.52
N ALA A 2 4.24 -6.96 3.32
CA ALA A 2 4.32 -6.90 4.78
C ALA A 2 4.04 -8.28 5.40
N ILE A 3 5.03 -8.85 6.11
CA ILE A 3 4.95 -10.21 6.67
C ILE A 3 5.43 -10.26 8.12
N GLY A 4 4.95 -11.26 8.89
CA GLY A 4 5.40 -11.54 10.25
C GLY A 4 6.71 -12.33 10.34
N ASP A 5 7.16 -12.90 9.23
CA ASP A 5 8.34 -13.77 9.16
C ASP A 5 9.67 -13.02 9.26
N ASN A 6 10.75 -13.79 9.33
CA ASN A 6 12.11 -13.28 9.29
C ASN A 6 12.40 -12.51 7.99
N LEU A 7 13.20 -11.45 8.11
CA LEU A 7 13.55 -10.55 7.01
C LEU A 7 14.23 -11.27 5.84
N GLN A 8 15.15 -12.21 6.11
CA GLN A 8 15.85 -12.94 5.05
C GLN A 8 14.89 -13.80 4.21
N THR A 9 13.93 -14.45 4.88
CA THR A 9 12.86 -15.20 4.23
C THR A 9 12.00 -14.26 3.39
N ALA A 10 11.60 -13.12 3.95
CA ALA A 10 10.81 -12.13 3.25
C ALA A 10 11.49 -11.61 1.97
N ILE A 11 12.81 -11.33 2.03
CA ILE A 11 13.60 -10.91 0.86
C ILE A 11 13.67 -12.01 -0.19
N THR A 12 13.91 -13.25 0.23
CA THR A 12 14.00 -14.40 -0.69
C THR A 12 12.67 -14.64 -1.40
N VAL A 13 11.56 -14.62 -0.65
CA VAL A 13 10.22 -14.77 -1.20
C VAL A 13 9.88 -13.61 -2.14
N ALA A 14 10.19 -12.37 -1.75
CA ALA A 14 9.94 -11.19 -2.59
C ALA A 14 10.71 -11.22 -3.92
N ARG A 15 11.94 -11.75 -3.93
CA ARG A 15 12.71 -11.95 -5.17
C ARG A 15 12.13 -13.08 -6.05
N ASN A 16 11.69 -14.16 -5.43
CA ASN A 16 11.12 -15.31 -6.16
C ASN A 16 9.72 -15.01 -6.73
N SER A 17 8.92 -14.20 -6.03
CA SER A 17 7.58 -13.78 -6.47
C SER A 17 7.58 -12.60 -7.45
N GLY A 18 8.75 -12.00 -7.71
CA GLY A 18 8.88 -10.85 -8.61
C GLY A 18 8.46 -9.52 -8.00
N ILE A 19 8.14 -9.46 -6.70
CA ILE A 19 7.88 -8.20 -5.97
C ILE A 19 9.12 -7.30 -6.02
N VAL A 20 10.31 -7.89 -5.90
CA VAL A 20 11.58 -7.21 -6.11
C VAL A 20 12.28 -7.84 -7.30
N GLN A 21 12.55 -7.05 -8.33
CA GLN A 21 13.28 -7.53 -9.51
C GLN A 21 14.72 -7.93 -9.15
N LYS A 22 15.28 -8.92 -9.83
CA LYS A 22 16.65 -9.41 -9.56
C LYS A 22 17.74 -8.34 -9.72
N ASN A 23 17.48 -7.31 -10.52
CA ASN A 23 18.40 -6.20 -10.78
C ASN A 23 18.23 -5.03 -9.79
N VAL A 24 17.31 -5.14 -8.82
CA VAL A 24 17.07 -4.11 -7.81
C VAL A 24 17.91 -4.42 -6.56
N LYS A 25 18.64 -3.41 -6.08
CA LYS A 25 19.43 -3.51 -4.85
C LYS A 25 18.51 -3.41 -3.63
N VAL A 26 18.66 -4.32 -2.68
CA VAL A 26 17.87 -4.31 -1.44
C VAL A 26 18.71 -3.67 -0.34
N ILE A 27 18.23 -2.55 0.20
CA ILE A 27 18.87 -1.83 1.31
C ILE A 27 18.08 -2.11 2.57
N LEU A 28 18.72 -2.73 3.56
CA LEU A 28 18.15 -2.97 4.88
C LEU A 28 18.27 -1.72 5.74
N ILE A 29 17.16 -1.31 6.32
CA ILE A 29 17.09 -0.21 7.28
C ILE A 29 17.02 -0.79 8.70
N GLU A 30 18.00 -0.44 9.51
CA GLU A 30 18.05 -0.72 10.94
C GLU A 30 18.03 0.61 11.69
N ALA A 31 17.00 0.82 12.51
CA ALA A 31 16.93 1.97 13.40
C ALA A 31 17.19 1.53 14.85
N ARG A 32 17.88 2.39 15.61
CA ARG A 32 18.14 2.18 17.04
C ARG A 32 17.49 3.30 17.84
N GLU A 33 16.85 2.91 18.94
CA GLU A 33 16.26 3.84 19.90
C GLU A 33 17.34 4.73 20.55
N PRO A 34 16.99 5.97 20.93
CA PRO A 34 17.90 6.82 21.67
C PRO A 34 18.21 6.19 23.03
N THR A 35 19.50 5.93 23.28
CA THR A 35 19.98 5.54 24.61
C THR A 35 20.44 6.80 25.33
N LYS A 36 20.54 6.80 26.67
CA LYS A 36 20.92 7.99 27.47
C LYS A 36 22.17 8.73 26.97
N ASP A 37 23.07 8.03 26.28
CA ASP A 37 24.33 8.57 25.75
C ASP A 37 24.34 8.81 24.22
N TYR A 38 23.33 8.35 23.46
CA TYR A 38 23.31 8.43 22.00
C TYR A 38 21.93 8.79 21.43
N PRO A 39 21.83 9.72 20.47
CA PRO A 39 20.57 10.01 19.80
C PRO A 39 20.10 8.81 18.96
N ALA A 40 18.82 8.81 18.59
CA ALA A 40 18.28 7.82 17.67
C ALA A 40 19.11 7.83 16.37
N SER A 41 19.47 6.64 15.87
CA SER A 41 20.30 6.51 14.68
C SER A 41 19.66 5.54 13.69
N ILE A 42 19.78 5.87 12.41
CA ILE A 42 19.35 5.02 11.30
C ILE A 42 20.62 4.55 10.58
N THR A 43 20.73 3.24 10.45
CA THR A 43 21.81 2.56 9.74
C THR A 43 21.24 1.82 8.54
N TRP A 44 22.01 1.82 7.46
CA TRP A 44 21.60 1.30 6.17
C TRP A 44 22.61 0.22 5.80
N LYS A 45 22.13 -0.97 5.47
CA LYS A 45 22.98 -2.11 5.10
C LYS A 45 22.58 -2.62 3.74
N GLN A 46 23.45 -2.47 2.76
CA GLN A 46 23.23 -3.05 1.44
C GLN A 46 23.40 -4.57 1.50
N MET A 47 22.37 -5.30 1.06
CA MET A 47 22.41 -6.76 0.98
C MET A 47 22.78 -7.19 -0.44
N GLU A 48 24.08 -7.19 -0.76
CA GLU A 48 24.60 -7.78 -1.98
C GLU A 48 25.23 -9.16 -1.74
N GLY A 49 24.98 -10.07 -2.70
CA GLY A 49 25.60 -11.38 -2.71
C GLY A 49 27.09 -11.28 -3.05
N ARG A 50 27.88 -11.95 -2.21
CA ARG A 50 29.29 -12.40 -2.36
C ARG A 50 30.45 -11.59 -1.79
N ASN A 51 30.37 -10.32 -1.43
CA ASN A 51 31.44 -9.68 -0.65
C ASN A 51 30.82 -8.83 0.46
N GLY A 52 31.09 -9.21 1.71
CA GLY A 52 30.51 -8.65 2.92
C GLY A 52 31.04 -7.27 3.28
N GLU A 53 30.79 -6.27 2.44
CA GLU A 53 31.01 -4.87 2.78
C GLU A 53 29.65 -4.21 3.06
N SER A 54 29.35 -4.04 4.34
CA SER A 54 28.24 -3.20 4.80
C SER A 54 28.64 -1.74 4.63
N ILE A 55 28.16 -1.09 3.57
CA ILE A 55 28.30 0.36 3.43
C ILE A 55 27.27 1.01 4.36
N GLU A 56 27.74 1.64 5.45
CA GLU A 56 26.92 2.52 6.30
C GLU A 56 26.65 3.82 5.53
N ILE A 57 25.57 3.84 4.76
CA ILE A 57 25.11 5.05 4.08
C ILE A 57 24.49 5.95 5.15
N THR A 58 24.82 7.24 5.24
CA THR A 58 24.12 8.15 6.17
C THR A 58 22.94 8.82 5.47
N ALA A 59 21.97 9.35 6.24
CA ALA A 59 20.71 9.92 5.73
C ALA A 59 20.87 11.00 4.62
N ILE A 60 22.08 11.54 4.46
CA ILE A 60 22.44 12.61 3.52
C ILE A 60 22.67 12.08 2.09
N ASP A 61 23.07 10.82 1.93
CA ASP A 61 23.41 10.26 0.62
C ASP A 61 22.19 9.84 -0.22
N ILE A 62 21.03 9.66 0.42
CA ILE A 62 19.77 9.34 -0.28
C ILE A 62 19.29 10.54 -1.10
N GLU A 63 19.64 11.76 -0.69
CA GLU A 63 19.30 12.98 -1.43
C GLU A 63 20.26 13.25 -2.60
N GLN A 64 21.48 12.71 -2.56
CA GLN A 64 22.49 12.93 -3.61
C GLN A 64 22.47 11.87 -4.73
N HIS A 65 21.93 10.68 -4.46
CA HIS A 65 21.79 9.62 -5.48
C HIS A 65 20.48 9.72 -6.28
N HIS A 66 20.24 10.89 -6.87
CA HIS A 66 19.14 11.12 -7.82
C HIS A 66 19.33 10.42 -9.18
N GLU A 67 20.44 9.70 -9.38
CA GLU A 67 20.67 8.89 -10.56
C GLU A 67 20.13 7.47 -10.36
N LYS A 68 18.92 7.21 -10.91
CA LYS A 68 18.46 5.96 -11.58
C LYS A 68 19.00 4.61 -11.07
N THR A 69 19.34 4.47 -9.80
CA THR A 69 19.72 3.19 -9.22
C THR A 69 18.43 2.56 -8.71
N ASN A 70 18.06 1.43 -9.29
CA ASN A 70 16.92 0.66 -8.85
C ASN A 70 17.25 0.07 -7.46
N TYR A 71 16.92 0.79 -6.39
CA TYR A 71 17.00 0.28 -5.03
C TYR A 71 15.60 0.18 -4.40
N CYS A 72 15.45 -0.77 -3.50
CA CYS A 72 14.26 -0.89 -2.66
C CYS A 72 14.66 -1.08 -1.21
N PHE A 73 13.88 -0.50 -0.31
CA PHE A 73 14.11 -0.64 1.11
C PHE A 73 13.41 -1.86 1.69
N ALA A 74 14.12 -2.52 2.60
CA ALA A 74 13.61 -3.57 3.46
C ALA A 74 13.78 -3.12 4.91
N MET A 75 12.70 -3.15 5.70
CA MET A 75 12.75 -2.76 7.11
C MET A 75 12.00 -3.74 8.00
N THR A 76 12.37 -3.75 9.28
CA THR A 76 11.65 -4.53 10.30
C THR A 76 10.57 -3.69 10.97
N GLY A 77 9.57 -4.32 11.58
CA GLY A 77 8.53 -3.61 12.33
C GLY A 77 9.08 -2.72 13.45
N ASN A 78 10.16 -3.14 14.12
CA ASN A 78 10.82 -2.32 15.13
C ASN A 78 11.46 -1.06 14.50
N ALA A 79 12.21 -1.24 13.40
CA ALA A 79 12.80 -0.10 12.70
C ALA A 79 11.73 0.89 12.20
N TYR A 80 10.61 0.38 11.66
CA TYR A 80 9.48 1.21 11.26
C TYR A 80 8.92 2.06 12.40
N GLN A 81 8.74 1.48 13.58
CA GLN A 81 8.21 2.18 14.74
C GLN A 81 9.14 3.32 15.21
N ILE A 82 10.44 3.05 15.27
CA ILE A 82 11.45 4.05 15.65
C ILE A 82 11.49 5.19 14.62
N ILE A 83 11.46 4.86 13.33
CA ILE A 83 11.46 5.87 12.25
C ILE A 83 10.19 6.72 12.32
N GLY A 84 9.03 6.12 12.57
CA GLY A 84 7.78 6.86 12.73
C GLY A 84 7.80 7.83 13.92
N GLN A 85 8.47 7.48 15.01
CA GLN A 85 8.55 8.30 16.22
C GLN A 85 9.59 9.43 16.12
N TYR A 86 10.78 9.14 15.62
CA TYR A 86 11.92 10.07 15.67
C TYR A 86 12.24 10.72 14.32
N PHE A 87 11.87 10.10 13.21
CA PHE A 87 12.27 10.50 11.85
C PHE A 87 11.08 10.52 10.88
N TYR A 88 9.98 11.15 11.28
CA TYR A 88 8.74 11.20 10.49
C TYR A 88 8.95 11.82 9.10
N SER A 89 9.83 12.82 8.96
CA SER A 89 10.14 13.44 7.66
C SER A 89 10.78 12.48 6.65
N LEU A 90 11.52 11.48 7.13
CA LEU A 90 12.13 10.45 6.29
C LEU A 90 11.17 9.28 6.05
N LEU A 91 10.18 9.07 6.91
CA LEU A 91 9.21 7.98 6.82
C LEU A 91 8.53 7.95 5.45
N THR A 92 8.01 9.08 4.98
CA THR A 92 7.33 9.18 3.67
C THR A 92 8.25 8.74 2.52
N LYS A 93 9.50 9.23 2.50
CA LYS A 93 10.50 8.86 1.46
C LYS A 93 10.85 7.37 1.53
N LEU A 94 10.92 6.83 2.73
CA LEU A 94 11.21 5.42 2.99
C LEU A 94 10.08 4.49 2.60
N LEU A 95 8.84 4.90 2.82
CA LEU A 95 7.65 4.15 2.44
C LEU A 95 7.48 4.09 0.93
N LEU A 96 7.74 5.18 0.21
CA LEU A 96 7.66 5.24 -1.26
C LEU A 96 8.63 4.26 -1.93
N ASN A 97 9.84 4.13 -1.40
CA ASN A 97 10.85 3.19 -1.90
C ASN A 97 10.87 1.86 -1.12
N GLY A 98 9.94 1.68 -0.18
CA GLY A 98 9.85 0.53 0.71
C GLY A 98 9.09 -0.63 0.07
N ALA A 99 9.79 -1.72 -0.25
CA ALA A 99 9.18 -2.90 -0.85
C ALA A 99 8.84 -3.98 0.19
N ILE A 100 9.68 -4.13 1.22
CA ILE A 100 9.63 -5.27 2.15
C ILE A 100 9.55 -4.77 3.59
N PHE A 101 8.54 -5.24 4.31
CA PHE A 101 8.31 -4.97 5.71
C PHE A 101 8.19 -6.32 6.44
N ALA A 102 9.20 -6.69 7.23
CA ALA A 102 9.26 -7.99 7.91
C ALA A 102 9.06 -7.86 9.42
N ARG A 103 8.69 -8.97 10.08
CA ARG A 103 8.35 -9.00 11.52
C ARG A 103 7.35 -7.90 11.94
N MET A 104 6.34 -7.64 11.10
CA MET A 104 5.31 -6.66 11.39
C MET A 104 4.18 -7.30 12.21
N SER A 105 3.85 -6.68 13.36
CA SER A 105 2.65 -7.04 14.11
C SER A 105 1.38 -6.60 13.37
N PRO A 106 0.20 -7.20 13.63
CA PRO A 106 -1.04 -6.79 12.99
C PRO A 106 -1.35 -5.30 13.17
N GLY A 107 -1.09 -4.73 14.36
CA GLY A 107 -1.25 -3.30 14.62
C GLY A 107 -0.29 -2.44 13.79
N GLN A 108 0.97 -2.86 13.62
CA GLN A 108 1.92 -2.15 12.76
C GLN A 108 1.52 -2.20 11.28
N LYS A 109 0.93 -3.31 10.81
CA LYS A 109 0.38 -3.40 9.44
C LYS A 109 -0.76 -2.41 9.22
N SER A 110 -1.67 -2.28 10.19
CA SER A 110 -2.75 -1.29 10.13
C SER A 110 -2.19 0.13 10.05
N ASN A 111 -1.24 0.49 10.93
CA ASN A 111 -0.61 1.82 10.89
C ASN A 111 0.10 2.07 9.55
N LEU A 112 0.78 1.07 9.00
CA LEU A 112 1.42 1.17 7.69
C LEU A 112 0.40 1.52 6.60
N ILE A 113 -0.77 0.88 6.60
CA ILE A 113 -1.86 1.16 5.66
C ILE A 113 -2.33 2.60 5.84
N GLU A 114 -2.57 3.07 7.07
CA GLU A 114 -2.98 4.45 7.33
C GLU A 114 -1.96 5.47 6.81
N GLU A 115 -0.67 5.23 6.98
CA GLU A 115 0.38 6.12 6.44
C GLU A 115 0.34 6.19 4.90
N PHE A 116 0.11 5.06 4.22
CA PHE A 116 -0.11 5.08 2.77
C PHE A 116 -1.40 5.79 2.37
N GLN A 117 -2.48 5.70 3.18
CA GLN A 117 -3.73 6.43 2.93
C GLN A 117 -3.55 7.93 3.09
N LYS A 118 -2.76 8.38 4.08
CA LYS A 118 -2.39 9.80 4.27
C LYS A 118 -1.60 10.37 3.10
N MET A 119 -0.93 9.51 2.33
CA MET A 119 -0.21 9.87 1.10
C MET A 119 -1.12 9.80 -0.15
N ASP A 120 -2.44 9.76 0.00
CA ASP A 120 -3.44 9.67 -1.07
C ASP A 120 -3.35 8.39 -1.93
N TYR A 121 -2.75 7.31 -1.42
CA TYR A 121 -2.75 6.02 -2.10
C TYR A 121 -4.00 5.20 -1.77
N TYR A 122 -4.61 4.62 -2.81
CA TYR A 122 -5.61 3.58 -2.64
C TYR A 122 -4.92 2.24 -2.37
N ILE A 123 -5.35 1.55 -1.33
CA ILE A 123 -4.68 0.36 -0.81
C ILE A 123 -5.64 -0.82 -0.86
N GLY A 124 -5.24 -1.83 -1.60
CA GLY A 124 -5.82 -3.16 -1.53
C GLY A 124 -4.97 -4.05 -0.63
N MET A 125 -5.59 -4.79 0.28
CA MET A 125 -4.90 -5.76 1.12
C MET A 125 -5.49 -7.16 0.94
N CYS A 126 -4.61 -8.14 0.87
CA CYS A 126 -4.96 -9.55 0.78
C CYS A 126 -4.29 -10.29 1.96
N GLY A 127 -5.07 -10.84 2.89
CA GLY A 127 -4.55 -11.48 4.12
C GLY A 127 -5.16 -10.91 5.41
N GLU A 128 -4.35 -10.67 6.44
CA GLU A 128 -4.80 -10.15 7.75
C GLU A 128 -4.69 -8.62 7.81
N ALA A 129 -5.50 -7.94 8.65
CA ALA A 129 -5.61 -6.48 8.77
C ALA A 129 -6.48 -5.77 7.70
N LEU A 130 -7.57 -6.43 7.30
CA LEU A 130 -8.46 -6.03 6.21
C LEU A 130 -9.31 -4.79 6.47
N LYS A 131 -9.56 -4.44 7.75
CA LYS A 131 -10.52 -3.37 8.13
C LYS A 131 -10.08 -1.96 7.73
N VAL A 132 -8.79 -1.72 7.66
CA VAL A 132 -8.23 -0.38 7.44
C VAL A 132 -8.02 -0.12 5.94
N ALA A 133 -7.84 -1.16 5.14
CA ALA A 133 -7.63 -1.04 3.70
C ALA A 133 -8.91 -0.58 2.97
N HIS A 134 -8.74 0.14 1.86
CA HIS A 134 -9.85 0.56 1.00
C HIS A 134 -10.55 -0.64 0.34
N ALA A 135 -9.78 -1.70 0.03
CA ALA A 135 -10.30 -2.97 -0.44
C ALA A 135 -9.60 -4.12 0.27
N GLY A 136 -10.35 -4.91 1.05
CA GLY A 136 -9.84 -6.08 1.75
C GLY A 136 -10.32 -7.38 1.10
N ILE A 137 -9.38 -8.29 0.81
CA ILE A 137 -9.65 -9.63 0.29
C ILE A 137 -9.16 -10.66 1.33
N SER A 138 -10.09 -11.47 1.86
CA SER A 138 -9.74 -12.67 2.62
C SER A 138 -9.58 -13.86 1.67
N LEU A 139 -8.48 -14.61 1.79
CA LEU A 139 -8.23 -15.83 1.01
C LEU A 139 -8.73 -17.11 1.71
N SER A 140 -9.45 -16.96 2.82
CA SER A 140 -9.89 -18.07 3.66
C SER A 140 -11.15 -17.74 4.45
N GLU A 141 -11.97 -18.75 4.76
CA GLU A 141 -13.18 -18.61 5.57
C GLU A 141 -12.92 -18.42 7.08
N GLN A 142 -11.66 -18.35 7.52
CA GLN A 142 -11.34 -18.10 8.93
C GLN A 142 -11.76 -16.67 9.38
N GLU A 143 -11.59 -16.37 10.68
CA GLU A 143 -12.06 -15.15 11.38
C GLU A 143 -11.76 -13.81 10.67
N ALA A 144 -10.78 -13.78 9.76
CA ALA A 144 -10.48 -12.63 8.90
C ALA A 144 -11.62 -12.27 7.92
N SER A 145 -12.48 -13.22 7.54
CA SER A 145 -13.58 -13.03 6.59
C SER A 145 -14.67 -12.08 7.09
N VAL A 146 -14.90 -12.03 8.42
CA VAL A 146 -15.89 -11.14 9.05
C VAL A 146 -15.53 -9.66 8.86
N ALA A 147 -14.24 -9.39 8.64
CA ALA A 147 -13.71 -8.05 8.49
C ALA A 147 -13.53 -7.61 7.03
N SER A 148 -13.59 -8.53 6.06
CA SER A 148 -13.36 -8.21 4.64
C SER A 148 -14.64 -8.05 3.84
N PRO A 149 -14.73 -7.02 2.98
CA PRO A 149 -15.83 -6.90 2.02
C PRO A 149 -15.81 -7.99 0.94
N PHE A 150 -14.65 -8.59 0.66
CA PHE A 150 -14.51 -9.69 -0.30
C PHE A 150 -13.86 -10.91 0.35
N THR A 151 -14.50 -12.07 0.19
CA THR A 151 -14.00 -13.35 0.69
C THR A 151 -13.91 -14.33 -0.48
N SER A 152 -12.70 -14.82 -0.76
CA SER A 152 -12.47 -15.90 -1.72
C SER A 152 -12.64 -17.25 -1.04
N GLN A 153 -13.42 -18.14 -1.66
CA GLN A 153 -13.54 -19.54 -1.26
C GLN A 153 -12.36 -20.39 -1.74
N ILE A 154 -11.61 -19.90 -2.73
CA ILE A 154 -10.44 -20.55 -3.30
C ILE A 154 -9.19 -19.91 -2.69
N THR A 155 -8.28 -20.73 -2.17
CA THR A 155 -7.01 -20.28 -1.54
C THR A 155 -5.94 -19.90 -2.57
N ASN A 156 -6.35 -19.21 -3.64
CA ASN A 156 -5.47 -18.75 -4.70
C ASN A 156 -5.50 -17.23 -4.82
N ILE A 157 -4.35 -16.62 -5.08
CA ILE A 157 -4.20 -15.17 -5.29
C ILE A 157 -4.79 -14.67 -6.61
N GLN A 158 -5.23 -15.57 -7.51
CA GLN A 158 -5.88 -15.21 -8.78
C GLN A 158 -7.18 -14.40 -8.59
N CYS A 159 -7.81 -14.48 -7.42
CA CYS A 159 -8.99 -13.66 -7.11
C CYS A 159 -8.67 -12.16 -7.13
N VAL A 160 -7.41 -11.74 -6.88
CA VAL A 160 -7.00 -10.33 -6.87
C VAL A 160 -7.11 -9.71 -8.28
N PRO A 161 -6.43 -10.23 -9.32
CA PRO A 161 -6.57 -9.68 -10.67
C PRO A 161 -7.98 -9.82 -11.24
N GLU A 162 -8.72 -10.88 -10.90
CA GLU A 162 -10.13 -11.03 -11.30
C GLU A 162 -11.00 -9.95 -10.68
N LEU A 163 -10.88 -9.72 -9.36
CA LEU A 163 -11.63 -8.67 -8.67
C LEU A 163 -11.32 -7.27 -9.23
N ILE A 164 -10.06 -7.00 -9.60
CA ILE A 164 -9.68 -5.73 -10.23
C ILE A 164 -10.33 -5.60 -11.62
N LYS A 165 -10.35 -6.68 -12.42
CA LYS A 165 -11.00 -6.67 -13.74
C LYS A 165 -12.50 -6.40 -13.62
N GLU A 166 -13.18 -7.12 -12.74
CA GLU A 166 -14.61 -6.95 -12.50
C GLU A 166 -14.93 -5.58 -11.91
N GLY A 167 -14.13 -5.09 -10.96
CA GLY A 167 -14.26 -3.75 -10.39
C GLY A 167 -14.16 -2.65 -11.45
N ARG A 168 -13.24 -2.79 -12.42
CA ARG A 168 -13.14 -1.84 -13.54
C ARG A 168 -14.35 -1.92 -14.48
N ALA A 169 -14.84 -3.13 -14.79
CA ALA A 169 -16.03 -3.30 -15.61
C ALA A 169 -17.27 -2.70 -14.93
N ALA A 170 -17.45 -2.97 -13.64
CA ALA A 170 -18.51 -2.41 -12.81
C ALA A 170 -18.45 -0.87 -12.75
N LEU A 171 -17.25 -0.29 -12.61
CA LEU A 171 -17.08 1.16 -12.58
C LEU A 171 -17.53 1.83 -13.89
N VAL A 172 -17.15 1.25 -15.04
CA VAL A 172 -17.57 1.75 -16.35
C VAL A 172 -19.09 1.67 -16.52
N SER A 173 -19.69 0.55 -16.09
CA SER A 173 -21.14 0.37 -16.11
C SER A 173 -21.87 1.38 -15.22
N SER A 174 -21.43 1.55 -13.98
CA SER A 174 -21.99 2.52 -13.04
C SER A 174 -21.91 3.95 -13.55
N PHE A 175 -20.80 4.33 -14.20
CA PHE A 175 -20.67 5.66 -14.79
C PHE A 175 -21.58 5.85 -16.02
N ALA A 176 -21.80 4.81 -16.81
CA ALA A 176 -22.76 4.83 -17.92
C ALA A 176 -24.21 4.99 -17.40
N VAL A 177 -24.58 4.24 -16.36
CA VAL A 177 -25.90 4.36 -15.71
C VAL A 177 -26.08 5.75 -15.09
N PHE A 178 -25.06 6.27 -14.40
CA PHE A 178 -25.11 7.62 -13.84
C PHE A 178 -25.40 8.67 -14.92
N LYS A 179 -24.67 8.64 -16.04
CA LYS A 179 -24.91 9.53 -17.19
C LYS A 179 -26.34 9.41 -17.73
N TYR A 180 -26.82 8.19 -17.90
CA TYR A 180 -28.17 7.94 -18.40
C TYR A 180 -29.23 8.53 -17.46
N VAL A 181 -29.12 8.27 -16.16
CA VAL A 181 -30.07 8.76 -15.15
C VAL A 181 -30.04 10.28 -15.06
N THR A 182 -28.86 10.92 -15.08
CA THR A 182 -28.74 12.39 -15.08
C THR A 182 -29.38 13.01 -16.32
N LEU A 183 -29.12 12.45 -17.51
CA LEU A 183 -29.70 12.96 -18.74
C LEU A 183 -31.23 12.81 -18.75
N TYR A 184 -31.73 11.64 -18.32
CA TYR A 184 -33.15 11.38 -18.21
C TYR A 184 -33.84 12.36 -17.26
N ALA A 185 -33.24 12.62 -16.08
CA ALA A 185 -33.75 13.58 -15.12
C ALA A 185 -33.78 15.02 -15.68
N MET A 186 -32.75 15.43 -16.42
CA MET A 186 -32.72 16.75 -17.07
C MET A 186 -33.83 16.90 -18.12
N ILE A 187 -34.05 15.88 -18.95
CA ILE A 187 -35.12 15.88 -19.95
C ILE A 187 -36.49 15.99 -19.27
N GLN A 188 -36.75 15.15 -18.25
CA GLN A 188 -38.01 15.19 -17.51
C GLN A 188 -38.25 16.55 -16.85
N PHE A 189 -37.22 17.13 -16.25
CA PHE A 189 -37.32 18.45 -15.62
C PHE A 189 -37.69 19.55 -16.64
N VAL A 190 -37.04 19.58 -17.80
CA VAL A 190 -37.35 20.56 -18.86
C VAL A 190 -38.77 20.34 -19.40
N CYS A 191 -39.20 19.10 -19.63
CA CYS A 191 -40.56 18.78 -20.06
C CYS A 191 -41.62 19.28 -19.06
N LEU A 192 -41.40 19.06 -17.76
CA LEU A 192 -42.31 19.54 -16.72
C LEU A 192 -42.35 21.07 -16.64
N LEU A 193 -41.21 21.74 -16.76
CA LEU A 193 -41.16 23.20 -16.79
C LEU A 193 -41.95 23.78 -17.98
N LEU A 194 -41.80 23.19 -19.17
CA LEU A 194 -42.53 23.63 -20.36
C LEU A 194 -44.04 23.40 -20.22
N LEU A 195 -44.45 22.25 -19.70
CA LEU A 195 -45.86 21.94 -19.49
C LEU A 195 -46.49 22.87 -18.44
N PHE A 196 -45.79 23.13 -17.34
CA PHE A 196 -46.24 24.06 -16.31
C PHE A 196 -46.33 25.50 -16.84
N TRP A 197 -45.36 25.93 -17.64
CA TRP A 197 -45.38 27.25 -18.27
C TRP A 197 -46.56 27.41 -19.24
N LEU A 198 -46.84 26.39 -20.06
CA LEU A 198 -48.02 26.36 -20.93
C LEU A 198 -49.32 26.47 -20.13
N PHE A 199 -49.44 25.70 -19.04
CA PHE A 199 -50.61 25.71 -18.16
C PHE A 199 -50.84 27.07 -17.46
N ILE A 200 -49.79 27.86 -17.23
CA ILE A 200 -49.94 29.20 -16.66
C ILE A 200 -50.45 30.19 -17.71
N ILE A 201 -50.08 30.01 -18.97
CA ILE A 201 -50.36 30.97 -20.05
C ILE A 201 -51.73 30.76 -20.69
N PHE A 202 -52.19 29.51 -20.81
CA PHE A 202 -53.47 29.13 -21.39
C PHE A 202 -54.47 28.72 -20.32
#